data_AF-A0A7Z0UYI3-F1
#
_entry.id   AF-A0A7Z0UYI3-F1
#
_cell.length_a   1.000
_cell.length_b   1.000
_cell.length_c   1.000
_cell.angle_alpha   90.00
_cell.angle_beta   90.00
_cell.angle_gamma   90.00
#
_symmetry.space_group_name_H-M   'P 1'
#
loop_
_entity.id
_entity.type
_entity.pdbx_description
1 polymer ?
#
loop_
_entity_poly.entity_id
_entity_poly.type
_entity_poly.pdbx_seq_one_letter_code
_entity_poly.pdbx_strand_id
1 'polypeptide(L)'
;MIEQEPLPLPQTGVLSHPNGESVAPFKVVVDDNGHNYYIKLIDSISGDLVSTYFIRSGEFIDTTVPVGDYQLKYAAGKDWFGYDDYFGKETVYKKADTNFLFTQEPNGYSGHEIQLILQVDGNLTSSHISTSEF
;
A
#
# COMPACT_ATOMS: atom_id res chain seq x y z
N MET A 1 30.39 -2.07 12.40
CA MET A 1 29.10 -1.56 11.90
C MET A 1 28.11 -1.73 13.03
N ILE A 2 27.36 -0.69 13.40
CA ILE A 2 26.31 -0.81 14.40
C ILE A 2 25.08 -1.29 13.64
N GLU A 3 24.54 -2.45 14.00
CA GLU A 3 23.30 -2.98 13.45
C GLU A 3 22.16 -2.16 14.07
N GLN A 4 21.30 -1.56 13.24
CA GLN A 4 20.16 -0.77 13.71
C GLN A 4 19.16 -1.75 14.34
N GLU A 5 18.63 -1.44 15.52
CA GLU A 5 17.58 -2.27 16.13
C GLU A 5 16.22 -1.95 15.49
N PRO A 6 15.37 -2.96 15.23
CA PRO A 6 14.01 -2.73 14.74
C PRO A 6 13.18 -1.90 15.71
N LEU A 7 12.41 -0.97 15.16
CA LEU A 7 11.34 -0.24 15.84
C LEU A 7 10.06 -1.08 15.93
N PRO A 8 9.15 -0.77 16.87
CA PRO A 8 7.84 -1.39 16.89
C PRO A 8 7.07 -1.17 15.58
N LEU A 9 6.44 -2.21 15.06
CA LEU A 9 5.57 -2.13 13.88
C LEU A 9 4.42 -1.12 14.14
N PRO A 10 4.12 -0.22 13.19
CA PRO A 10 2.86 0.55 13.21
C PRO A 10 1.65 -0.40 13.27
N GLN A 11 0.52 0.09 13.79
CA GLN A 11 -0.73 -0.66 13.72
C GLN A 11 -1.24 -0.68 12.28
N THR A 12 -1.95 -1.75 11.91
CA THR A 12 -2.64 -1.80 10.62
C THR A 12 -3.69 -0.71 10.55
N GLY A 13 -3.70 0.02 9.44
CA GLY A 13 -4.68 1.07 9.20
C GLY A 13 -4.18 2.17 8.28
N VAL A 14 -4.96 3.25 8.27
CA VAL A 14 -4.69 4.46 7.50
C VAL A 14 -3.70 5.32 8.27
N LEU A 15 -2.57 5.65 7.65
CA LEU A 15 -1.53 6.51 8.23
C LEU A 15 -1.69 7.97 7.81
N SER A 16 -2.19 8.21 6.59
CA SER A 16 -2.53 9.55 6.11
C SER A 16 -3.84 9.52 5.34
N HIS A 17 -4.65 10.56 5.54
CA HIS A 17 -5.91 10.73 4.86
C HIS A 17 -5.73 11.63 3.63
N PRO A 18 -6.48 11.35 2.56
CA PRO A 18 -6.53 12.23 1.39
C PRO A 18 -7.22 13.55 1.74
N ASN A 19 -6.88 14.59 0.97
CA ASN A 19 -7.64 15.83 1.00
C ASN A 19 -8.97 15.61 0.27
N GLY A 20 -10.09 15.63 1.00
CA GLY A 20 -11.43 15.53 0.41
C GLY A 20 -12.25 14.35 0.94
N GLU A 21 -13.32 14.03 0.22
CA GLU A 21 -14.27 12.99 0.61
C GLU A 21 -13.81 11.61 0.09
N SER A 22 -13.68 10.65 1.00
CA SER A 22 -13.38 9.26 0.69
C SER A 22 -14.65 8.42 0.72
N VAL A 23 -15.08 7.91 -0.43
CA VAL A 23 -16.39 7.25 -0.61
C VAL A 23 -16.32 5.90 -1.31
N ALA A 24 -15.28 5.67 -2.11
CA ALA A 24 -15.15 4.45 -2.91
C ALA A 24 -14.45 3.36 -2.08
N PRO A 25 -14.99 2.13 -2.00
CA PRO A 25 -14.45 1.10 -1.12
C PRO A 25 -13.09 0.59 -1.58
N PHE A 26 -12.17 0.41 -0.65
CA PHE A 26 -10.84 -0.12 -0.91
C PHE A 26 -10.44 -1.09 0.20
N LYS A 27 -10.17 -2.34 -0.19
CA LYS A 27 -9.76 -3.40 0.72
C LYS A 27 -8.41 -3.97 0.29
N VAL A 28 -7.52 -4.13 1.27
CA VAL A 28 -6.22 -4.76 1.05
C VAL A 28 -6.05 -5.87 2.06
N VAL A 29 -5.82 -7.08 1.56
CA VAL A 29 -5.59 -8.28 2.36
C VAL A 29 -4.13 -8.68 2.23
N VAL A 30 -3.49 -8.98 3.36
CA VAL A 30 -2.10 -9.44 3.42
C VAL A 30 -2.04 -10.86 3.93
N ASP A 31 -1.28 -11.71 3.24
CA ASP A 31 -1.03 -13.09 3.66
C ASP A 31 -0.23 -13.16 4.96
N ASP A 32 -0.49 -14.18 5.77
CA ASP A 32 0.26 -14.44 6.99
C ASP A 32 1.59 -15.16 6.73
N ASN A 33 2.55 -14.44 6.14
CA ASN A 33 3.88 -14.95 5.77
C ASN A 33 5.05 -14.21 6.45
N GLY A 34 4.73 -13.34 7.41
CA GLY A 34 5.66 -12.52 8.18
C GLY A 34 6.04 -11.20 7.51
N HIS A 35 5.61 -10.92 6.27
CA HIS A 35 5.86 -9.62 5.63
C HIS A 35 4.74 -8.63 5.95
N ASN A 36 5.17 -7.44 6.34
CA ASN A 36 4.33 -6.29 6.55
C ASN A 36 4.51 -5.32 5.38
N TYR A 37 3.54 -4.43 5.18
CA TYR A 37 3.46 -3.58 4.01
C TYR A 37 3.23 -2.13 4.40
N TYR A 38 4.04 -1.24 3.82
CA TYR A 38 3.77 0.19 3.77
C TYR A 38 3.32 0.54 2.36
N ILE A 39 2.10 1.05 2.20
CA ILE A 39 1.45 1.27 0.91
C ILE A 39 1.28 2.76 0.68
N LYS A 40 1.52 3.21 -0.56
CA LYS A 40 1.19 4.54 -1.07
C LYS A 40 0.18 4.42 -2.20
N LEU A 41 -0.89 5.22 -2.14
CA LEU A 41 -1.71 5.53 -3.32
C LEU A 41 -1.25 6.87 -3.89
N ILE A 42 -0.92 6.87 -5.17
CA ILE A 42 -0.42 8.02 -5.92
C ILE A 42 -1.44 8.36 -6.99
N ASP A 43 -1.83 9.63 -7.09
CA ASP A 43 -2.67 10.12 -8.19
C ASP A 43 -1.96 9.91 -9.53
N SER A 44 -2.61 9.18 -10.45
CA SER A 44 -1.97 8.75 -11.70
C SER A 44 -1.69 9.90 -12.68
N ILE A 45 -2.35 11.04 -12.50
CA ILE A 45 -2.23 12.20 -13.39
C ILE A 45 -1.24 13.22 -12.83
N SER A 46 -1.44 13.64 -11.58
CA SER A 46 -0.61 14.65 -10.92
C SER A 46 0.69 14.06 -10.35
N GLY A 47 0.69 12.77 -10.00
CA GLY A 47 1.78 12.14 -9.27
C GLY A 47 1.77 12.44 -7.76
N ASP A 48 0.73 13.09 -7.26
CA ASP A 48 0.63 13.47 -5.85
C ASP A 48 0.33 12.26 -4.95
N LEU A 49 0.89 12.27 -3.74
CA LEU A 49 0.56 11.29 -2.71
C LEU A 49 -0.86 11.54 -2.20
N VAL A 50 -1.72 10.54 -2.32
CA VAL A 50 -3.14 10.60 -1.92
C VAL A 50 -3.32 10.07 -0.50
N SER A 51 -2.81 8.87 -0.23
CA SER A 51 -2.94 8.23 1.07
C SER A 51 -1.86 7.19 1.29
N THR A 52 -1.61 6.91 2.57
CA THR A 52 -0.64 5.90 3.00
C THR A 52 -1.24 4.97 4.02
N TYR A 53 -0.85 3.70 3.96
CA TYR A 53 -1.35 2.66 4.83
C TYR A 53 -0.20 1.82 5.38
N PHE A 54 -0.41 1.26 6.56
CA PHE A 54 0.41 0.16 7.06
C PHE A 54 -0.47 -1.07 7.24
N ILE A 55 0.02 -2.24 6.87
CA ILE A 55 -0.69 -3.50 7.06
C ILE A 55 0.30 -4.56 7.54
N ARG A 56 0.00 -5.15 8.70
CA ARG A 56 0.79 -6.24 9.26
C ARG A 56 0.50 -7.56 8.55
N SER A 57 1.45 -8.49 8.63
CA SER A 57 1.27 -9.87 8.19
C SER A 57 -0.03 -10.47 8.74
N GLY A 58 -0.83 -11.09 7.87
CA GLY A 58 -2.09 -11.75 8.23
C GLY A 58 -3.26 -10.80 8.55
N GLU A 59 -3.07 -9.48 8.44
CA GLU A 59 -4.12 -8.49 8.67
C GLU A 59 -4.64 -7.90 7.36
N PHE A 60 -5.70 -7.10 7.45
CA PHE A 60 -6.30 -6.40 6.31
C PHE A 60 -6.75 -4.99 6.70
N ILE A 61 -6.89 -4.13 5.71
CA ILE A 61 -7.65 -2.88 5.85
C ILE A 61 -8.92 -2.97 5.01
N ASP A 62 -9.98 -2.36 5.51
CA ASP A 62 -11.25 -2.14 4.81
C ASP A 62 -11.62 -0.67 5.03
N THR A 63 -11.49 0.15 3.98
CA THR A 63 -11.56 1.60 4.08
C THR A 63 -12.18 2.20 2.82
N THR A 64 -12.23 3.53 2.75
CA THR A 64 -12.66 4.26 1.57
C THR A 64 -11.56 5.18 1.06
N VAL A 65 -11.57 5.41 -0.25
CA VAL A 65 -10.70 6.35 -0.97
C VAL A 65 -11.53 7.32 -1.80
N PRO A 66 -10.98 8.47 -2.21
CA PRO A 66 -11.67 9.38 -3.10
C PRO A 66 -11.89 8.73 -4.48
N VAL A 67 -12.84 9.25 -5.24
CA VAL A 67 -12.99 8.89 -6.65
C VAL A 67 -11.79 9.45 -7.42
N GLY A 68 -11.17 8.62 -8.26
CA GLY A 68 -9.97 8.96 -9.00
C GLY A 68 -9.28 7.74 -9.60
N ASP A 69 -8.18 7.98 -10.32
CA ASP A 69 -7.34 6.93 -10.88
C ASP A 69 -5.97 6.93 -10.20
N TYR A 70 -5.62 5.83 -9.53
CA TYR A 70 -4.46 5.78 -8.65
C TYR A 70 -3.48 4.67 -9.02
N GLN A 71 -2.19 4.99 -8.95
CA GLN A 71 -1.14 4.00 -8.93
C GLN A 71 -0.86 3.57 -7.49
N LEU A 72 -0.77 2.26 -7.27
CA LEU A 72 -0.37 1.69 -5.99
C LEU A 72 1.12 1.37 -6.00
N LYS A 73 1.84 1.83 -4.96
CA LYS A 73 3.21 1.42 -4.65
C LYS A 73 3.26 0.85 -3.25
N TYR A 74 4.15 -0.10 -3.00
CA TYR A 74 4.38 -0.61 -1.66
C TYR A 74 5.85 -0.95 -1.39
N ALA A 75 6.24 -0.77 -0.13
CA ALA A 75 7.42 -1.34 0.48
C ALA A 75 6.98 -2.53 1.32
N ALA A 76 7.75 -3.62 1.30
CA ALA A 76 7.46 -4.82 2.07
C ALA A 76 8.71 -5.35 2.78
N GLY A 77 8.52 -5.91 3.97
CA GLY A 77 9.57 -6.55 4.75
C GLY A 77 9.10 -7.02 6.13
N LYS A 78 10.01 -7.64 6.89
CA LYS A 78 9.66 -8.26 8.18
C LYS A 78 9.82 -7.30 9.36
N ASP A 79 10.99 -6.69 9.46
CA ASP A 79 11.35 -5.81 10.56
C ASP A 79 11.21 -4.34 10.16
N TRP A 80 10.71 -3.49 11.06
CA TRP A 80 10.44 -2.08 10.79
C TRP A 80 11.56 -1.19 11.35
N PHE A 81 12.01 -0.21 10.58
CA PHE A 81 13.10 0.70 10.95
C PHE A 81 12.69 2.18 10.87
N GLY A 82 11.41 2.47 10.63
CA GLY A 82 10.86 3.82 10.55
C GLY A 82 10.51 4.23 9.12
N TYR A 83 9.98 5.44 8.95
CA TYR A 83 9.48 5.89 7.63
C TYR A 83 10.56 6.31 6.64
N ASP A 84 11.80 6.47 7.11
CA ASP A 84 12.97 6.77 6.26
C ASP A 84 13.62 5.48 5.72
N ASP A 85 13.66 4.43 6.54
CA ASP A 85 14.33 3.16 6.23
C ASP A 85 13.36 2.01 5.90
N TYR A 86 12.07 2.20 6.17
CA TYR A 86 10.99 1.20 6.05
C TYR A 86 11.34 -0.14 6.70
N PHE A 87 11.72 -1.13 5.90
CA PHE A 87 12.09 -2.48 6.36
C PHE A 87 13.59 -2.75 6.27
N GLY A 88 14.38 -1.68 6.26
CA GLY A 88 15.84 -1.73 6.21
C GLY A 88 16.35 -2.19 4.85
N LYS A 89 17.52 -2.82 4.85
CA LYS A 89 18.23 -3.23 3.62
C LYS A 89 17.49 -4.28 2.80
N GLU A 90 16.63 -5.07 3.45
CA GLU A 90 15.84 -6.12 2.82
C GLU A 90 14.48 -5.60 2.33
N THR A 91 14.26 -4.28 2.34
CA THR A 91 13.01 -3.70 1.84
C THR A 91 12.83 -4.01 0.37
N VAL A 92 11.70 -4.63 0.04
CA VAL A 92 11.26 -4.84 -1.34
C VAL A 92 10.30 -3.72 -1.72
N TYR A 93 10.66 -2.94 -2.74
CA TYR A 93 9.79 -1.90 -3.30
C TYR A 93 9.15 -2.39 -4.61
N LYS A 94 7.83 -2.23 -4.72
CA LYS A 94 7.06 -2.62 -5.91
C LYS A 94 6.00 -1.58 -6.24
N LYS A 95 5.58 -1.55 -7.51
CA LYS A 95 4.38 -0.85 -7.98
C LYS A 95 3.44 -1.82 -8.65
N ALA A 96 2.14 -1.59 -8.54
CA ALA A 96 1.15 -2.28 -9.36
C ALA A 96 1.37 -1.95 -10.84
N ASP A 97 1.19 -2.94 -11.72
CA ASP A 97 1.36 -2.75 -13.17
C ASP A 97 0.17 -2.03 -13.81
N THR A 98 -0.97 -2.01 -13.13
CA THR A 98 -2.19 -1.32 -13.54
C THR A 98 -2.56 -0.24 -12.53
N ASN A 99 -3.23 0.81 -13.01
CA ASN A 99 -3.88 1.77 -12.12
C ASN A 99 -5.22 1.22 -11.61
N PHE A 100 -5.68 1.77 -10.50
CA PHE A 100 -6.95 1.48 -9.87
C PHE A 100 -7.89 2.66 -10.05
N LEU A 101 -8.86 2.49 -10.93
CA LEU A 101 -9.89 3.48 -11.18
C LEU A 101 -11.05 3.27 -10.21
N PHE A 102 -11.28 4.26 -9.34
CA PHE A 102 -12.42 4.35 -8.44
C PHE A 102 -13.43 5.33 -9.04
N THR A 103 -14.65 4.88 -9.32
CA THR A 103 -15.69 5.68 -9.99
C THR A 103 -16.95 5.78 -9.16
N GLN A 104 -17.71 6.85 -9.39
CA GLN A 104 -19.12 6.88 -8.99
C GLN A 104 -19.95 6.15 -10.05
N GLU A 105 -20.80 5.24 -9.59
CA GLU A 105 -21.74 4.46 -10.40
C GLU A 105 -23.18 4.85 -10.05
N PRO A 106 -24.19 4.55 -10.89
CA PRO A 106 -25.58 4.92 -10.62
C PRO A 106 -26.13 4.47 -9.25
N ASN A 107 -25.57 3.38 -8.70
CA ASN A 107 -26.02 2.77 -7.44
C ASN A 107 -24.96 2.80 -6.32
N GLY A 108 -23.92 3.63 -6.43
CA GLY A 108 -22.88 3.72 -5.40
C GLY A 108 -21.52 4.09 -5.97
N TYR A 109 -20.48 3.39 -5.50
CA TYR A 109 -19.11 3.62 -5.94
C TYR A 109 -18.44 2.29 -6.30
N SER A 110 -17.68 2.30 -7.39
CA SER A 110 -16.82 1.19 -7.77
C SER A 110 -15.53 1.22 -6.96
N GLY A 111 -15.13 0.07 -6.43
CA GLY A 111 -13.98 -0.07 -5.55
C GLY A 111 -13.17 -1.32 -5.86
N HIS A 112 -12.11 -1.54 -5.07
CA HIS A 112 -11.12 -2.58 -5.34
C HIS A 112 -10.79 -3.40 -4.09
N GLU A 113 -10.64 -4.71 -4.27
CA GLU A 113 -10.04 -5.62 -3.29
C GLU A 113 -8.75 -6.21 -3.87
N ILE A 114 -7.64 -6.01 -3.17
CA ILE A 114 -6.33 -6.50 -3.58
C ILE A 114 -5.74 -7.44 -2.52
N GLN A 115 -5.03 -8.45 -3.00
CA GLN A 115 -4.26 -9.38 -2.19
C GLN A 115 -2.77 -9.11 -2.41
N LEU A 116 -2.10 -8.67 -1.36
CA LEU A 116 -0.66 -8.43 -1.37
C LEU A 116 0.06 -9.69 -0.92
N ILE A 117 0.62 -10.37 -1.90
CA ILE A 117 1.47 -11.54 -1.69
C ILE A 117 2.77 -11.31 -2.45
N LEU A 118 3.91 -11.64 -1.84
CA LEU A 118 5.21 -11.47 -2.49
C LEU A 118 5.46 -12.51 -3.61
N GLN A 119 4.67 -13.58 -3.64
CA GLN A 119 4.73 -14.66 -4.63
C GLN A 119 3.75 -14.40 -5.80
N VAL A 120 3.81 -15.20 -6.87
CA VAL A 120 3.10 -14.92 -8.14
C VAL A 120 1.58 -15.17 -8.06
N ASP A 121 1.10 -15.86 -7.02
CA ASP A 121 -0.29 -16.32 -6.90
C ASP A 121 -1.32 -15.26 -6.42
N GLY A 122 -0.93 -13.98 -6.38
CA GLY A 122 -1.79 -12.88 -5.94
C GLY A 122 -2.64 -12.35 -7.09
N ASN A 123 -3.74 -11.67 -6.78
CA ASN A 123 -4.52 -10.97 -7.81
C ASN A 123 -3.88 -9.66 -8.29
N LEU A 124 -2.73 -9.26 -7.71
CA LEU A 124 -1.99 -8.06 -8.07
C LEU A 124 -0.71 -8.38 -8.85
N THR A 125 -0.68 -8.03 -10.14
CA THR A 125 0.58 -7.99 -10.90
C THR A 125 1.35 -6.72 -10.53
N SER A 126 2.64 -6.89 -10.22
CA SER A 126 3.50 -5.80 -9.76
C SER A 126 4.94 -5.93 -10.23
N SER A 127 5.56 -4.79 -10.50
CA SER A 127 6.95 -4.66 -10.92
C SER A 127 7.82 -4.11 -9.79
N HIS A 128 9.05 -4.60 -9.68
CA HIS A 128 10.06 -4.03 -8.78
C HIS A 128 10.37 -2.58 -9.19
N ILE A 129 10.58 -1.72 -8.20
CA ILE A 129 11.01 -0.33 -8.38
C ILE A 129 12.20 -0.02 -7.47
N SER A 130 12.96 1.01 -7.81
CA SER A 130 14.04 1.52 -6.96
C SER A 130 13.51 2.35 -5.79
N THR A 131 14.34 2.55 -4.76
CA THR A 131 14.02 3.45 -3.63
C THR A 131 13.74 4.89 -4.10
N SER A 132 14.39 5.36 -5.17
CA SER A 132 14.14 6.69 -5.74
C SER A 132 12.80 6.81 -6.48
N GLU A 133 12.21 5.69 -6.88
CA GLU A 133 10.89 5.67 -7.52
C GLU A 133 9.74 5.47 -6.53
N PHE A 134 10.06 5.18 -5.26
CA PHE A 134 9.09 4.90 -4.22
C PHE A 134 8.58 6.16 -3.51
#